data_AF-A0AAV0Z9A3-F1
#
_entry.id   AF-A0AAV0Z9A3-F1
#
_cell.length_a   1.000
_cell.length_b   1.000
_cell.length_c   1.000
_cell.angle_alpha   90.00
_cell.angle_beta   90.00
_cell.angle_gamma   90.00
#
_symmetry.space_group_name_H-M   'P 1'
#
loop_
_entity.id
_entity.type
_entity.pdbx_description
1 polymer ?
#
loop_
_entity_poly.entity_id
_entity_poly.type
_entity_poly.pdbx_seq_one_letter_code
_entity_poly.pdbx_strand_id
1 'polypeptide(L)'
;MGIIDNHLCLLYGIHEEISQHLFFDCVYSRICWNIIKNWLNWNLIDKLHNITRWIGRGKSSKFKQLVYSAMVVATVYQIWKIRNEVLWNDKLITPDRGIKQIKDIVKNRIRNINSTKYSLVDKCWYNNL
;
A
#
# COMPACT_ATOMS: atom_id res chain seq x y z
N MET A 1 16.10 -14.50 20.37
CA MET A 1 15.68 -14.60 18.96
C MET A 1 14.47 -15.51 18.93
N GLY A 2 13.28 -14.99 18.62
CA GLY A 2 12.08 -15.81 18.49
C GLY A 2 12.09 -16.51 17.13
N ILE A 3 12.42 -17.80 17.11
CA ILE A 3 12.17 -18.64 15.95
C ILE A 3 10.69 -18.99 16.02
N ILE A 4 9.88 -18.36 15.17
CA ILE A 4 8.48 -18.75 15.02
C ILE A 4 8.47 -20.01 14.17
N ASP A 5 8.23 -21.15 14.81
CA ASP A 5 7.99 -22.47 14.17
C ASP A 5 6.56 -22.56 13.58
N ASN A 6 5.81 -21.45 13.65
CA ASN A 6 4.47 -21.34 13.13
C ASN A 6 4.53 -20.75 11.71
N HIS A 7 4.26 -21.60 10.72
CA HIS A 7 4.16 -21.19 9.31
C HIS A 7 3.03 -20.21 9.05
N LEU A 8 2.13 -19.95 10.01
CA LEU A 8 0.96 -19.10 9.84
C LEU A 8 1.28 -17.59 9.83
N CYS A 9 0.55 -16.86 9.00
CA CYS A 9 0.61 -15.40 8.85
C CYS A 9 0.31 -14.69 10.17
N LEU A 10 1.23 -13.84 10.64
CA LEU A 10 1.11 -13.18 11.95
C LEU A 10 -0.01 -12.14 12.02
N LEU A 11 -0.53 -11.68 10.89
CA LEU A 11 -1.57 -10.64 10.86
C LEU A 11 -2.99 -11.19 11.06
N TYR A 12 -3.23 -12.47 10.73
CA TYR A 12 -4.57 -13.06 10.77
C TYR A 12 -4.59 -14.55 11.17
N GLY A 13 -3.46 -15.25 11.08
CA GLY A 13 -3.27 -16.58 11.65
C GLY A 13 -3.90 -17.76 10.89
N ILE A 14 -4.45 -17.55 9.68
CA ILE A 14 -5.22 -18.59 8.96
C ILE A 14 -4.41 -19.34 7.91
N HIS A 15 -3.54 -18.64 7.18
CA HIS A 15 -2.81 -19.20 6.04
C HIS A 15 -1.31 -19.11 6.28
N GLU A 16 -0.56 -19.92 5.54
CA GLU A 16 0.91 -19.85 5.56
C GLU A 16 1.44 -18.47 5.14
N GLU A 17 2.45 -17.99 5.85
CA GLU A 17 3.12 -16.72 5.60
C GLU A 17 4.11 -16.84 4.44
N ILE A 18 3.60 -16.79 3.22
CA ILE A 18 4.41 -16.53 2.02
C ILE A 18 4.27 -15.06 1.61
N SER A 19 5.29 -14.49 0.95
CA SER A 19 5.30 -13.07 0.53
C SER A 19 4.03 -12.67 -0.25
N GLN A 20 3.56 -13.56 -1.13
CA GLN A 20 2.34 -13.36 -1.90
C GLN A 20 1.11 -13.22 -0.99
N HIS A 21 0.98 -14.10 0.01
CA HIS A 21 -0.07 -14.03 1.00
C HIS A 21 0.06 -12.77 1.86
N LEU A 22 1.23 -12.53 2.46
CA LEU A 22 1.46 -11.42 3.36
C LEU A 22 1.11 -10.08 2.70
N PHE A 23 1.56 -9.83 1.47
CA PHE A 23 1.39 -8.51 0.85
C PHE A 23 0.08 -8.34 0.09
N PHE A 24 -0.59 -9.43 -0.33
CA PHE A 24 -1.73 -9.32 -1.25
C PHE A 24 -2.97 -10.12 -0.84
N ASP A 25 -2.81 -11.34 -0.32
CA ASP A 25 -3.97 -12.24 -0.10
C ASP A 25 -4.44 -12.31 1.36
N CYS A 26 -3.59 -11.88 2.31
CA CYS A 26 -3.96 -11.75 3.71
C CYS A 26 -5.19 -10.84 3.84
N VAL A 27 -6.12 -11.19 4.74
CA VAL A 27 -7.33 -10.40 4.99
C VAL A 27 -6.97 -8.95 5.33
N TYR A 28 -5.96 -8.76 6.17
CA TYR A 28 -5.42 -7.45 6.53
C TYR A 28 -4.99 -6.65 5.28
N SER A 29 -4.21 -7.29 4.41
CA SER A 29 -3.65 -6.68 3.21
C SER A 29 -4.75 -6.37 2.19
N ARG A 30 -5.72 -7.27 2.00
CA ARG A 30 -6.89 -7.02 1.14
C ARG A 30 -7.71 -5.82 1.59
N ILE A 31 -7.93 -5.66 2.89
CA ILE A 31 -8.61 -4.48 3.45
C ILE A 31 -7.82 -3.21 3.11
N CYS A 32 -6.50 -3.21 3.34
CA CYS A 32 -5.65 -2.07 3.00
C CYS A 32 -5.73 -1.71 1.51
N TRP A 33 -5.59 -2.70 0.62
CA TRP A 33 -5.66 -2.48 -0.82
C TRP A 33 -7.03 -1.97 -1.27
N ASN A 34 -8.12 -2.50 -0.73
CA ASN A 34 -9.47 -2.05 -1.09
C ASN A 34 -9.70 -0.58 -0.71
N ILE A 35 -9.30 -0.18 0.50
CA ILE A 35 -9.46 1.22 0.93
C ILE A 35 -8.58 2.15 0.10
N ILE A 36 -7.37 1.70 -0.28
CA ILE A 36 -6.46 2.47 -1.13
C ILE A 36 -7.00 2.61 -2.56
N LYS A 37 -7.53 1.53 -3.16
CA LYS A 37 -8.17 1.57 -4.47
C LYS A 37 -9.32 2.58 -4.47
N ASN A 38 -10.18 2.52 -3.45
CA ASN A 38 -11.31 3.43 -3.31
C ASN A 38 -10.84 4.88 -3.14
N TRP A 39 -9.83 5.11 -2.30
CA TRP A 39 -9.30 6.44 -2.06
C TRP A 39 -8.74 7.09 -3.33
N LEU A 40 -8.03 6.33 -4.16
CA LEU A 40 -7.42 6.83 -5.39
C LEU A 40 -8.35 6.82 -6.60
N ASN A 41 -9.59 6.33 -6.44
CA ASN A 41 -10.47 5.93 -7.53
C ASN A 41 -9.73 5.07 -8.58
N TRP A 42 -8.94 4.11 -8.07
CA TRP A 42 -8.02 3.33 -8.88
C TRP A 42 -8.65 1.99 -9.28
N ASN A 43 -9.07 1.92 -10.54
CA ASN A 43 -9.61 0.70 -11.18
C ASN A 43 -8.48 -0.30 -11.48
N LEU A 44 -7.89 -0.87 -10.43
CA LEU A 44 -6.89 -1.90 -10.55
C LEU A 44 -7.55 -3.29 -10.51
N ILE A 45 -7.40 -4.03 -11.62
CA ILE A 45 -7.80 -5.44 -11.76
C ILE A 45 -7.15 -6.27 -10.65
N ASP A 46 -7.85 -7.28 -10.14
CA ASP A 46 -7.58 -8.06 -8.91
C ASP A 46 -6.20 -8.70 -8.76
N LYS A 47 -5.34 -8.61 -9.76
CA LYS A 47 -3.99 -9.17 -9.75
C LYS A 47 -2.96 -8.12 -9.33
N LEU A 48 -2.92 -7.85 -8.03
CA LEU A 48 -1.94 -6.96 -7.38
C LEU A 48 -0.48 -7.37 -7.65
N HIS A 49 -0.21 -8.65 -7.98
CA HIS A 49 1.14 -9.14 -8.30
C HIS A 49 1.78 -8.47 -9.53
N ASN A 50 0.99 -7.84 -10.40
CA ASN A 50 1.49 -7.13 -11.59
C ASN A 50 1.38 -5.61 -11.47
N ILE A 51 1.11 -5.07 -10.28
CA ILE A 51 0.74 -3.66 -10.08
C ILE A 51 1.77 -2.68 -10.65
N THR A 52 3.07 -2.97 -10.52
CA THR A 52 4.16 -2.14 -11.06
C THR A 52 4.15 -2.10 -12.59
N ARG A 53 3.93 -3.25 -13.22
CA ARG A 53 3.79 -3.39 -14.68
C ARG A 53 2.52 -2.70 -15.19
N TRP A 54 1.42 -2.75 -14.44
CA TRP A 54 0.17 -2.06 -14.78
C TRP A 54 0.29 -0.55 -14.67
N ILE A 55 0.96 -0.03 -13.63
CA ILE A 55 1.20 1.41 -13.48
C ILE A 55 1.95 1.95 -14.70
N GLY A 56 3.01 1.27 -15.15
CA GLY A 56 3.80 1.72 -16.30
C GLY A 56 3.09 1.62 -17.65
N ARG A 57 2.10 0.73 -17.80
CA ARG A 57 1.33 0.55 -19.05
C ARG A 57 0.00 1.30 -19.07
N GLY A 58 -0.42 1.88 -17.95
CA GLY A 58 -1.69 2.58 -17.85
C GLY A 58 -1.70 3.90 -18.62
N LYS A 59 -2.88 4.29 -19.14
CA LYS A 59 -3.12 5.60 -19.79
C LYS A 59 -3.13 6.79 -18.82
N SER A 60 -2.47 6.66 -17.66
CA SER A 60 -2.41 7.69 -16.62
C SER A 60 -1.25 8.65 -16.88
N SER A 61 -1.37 9.90 -16.43
CA SER A 61 -0.28 10.88 -16.49
C SER A 61 0.95 10.40 -15.72
N LYS A 62 2.15 10.90 -16.08
CA LYS A 62 3.39 10.59 -15.34
C LYS A 62 3.27 10.90 -13.84
N PHE A 63 2.51 11.93 -13.50
CA PHE A 63 2.23 12.28 -12.11
C PHE A 63 1.38 11.22 -11.41
N LYS A 64 0.24 10.83 -11.99
CA LYS A 64 -0.61 9.76 -11.44
C LYS A 64 0.14 8.45 -11.30
N GLN A 65 0.96 8.09 -12.30
CA GLN A 65 1.82 6.91 -12.22
C GLN A 65 2.78 6.99 -11.02
N LEU A 66 3.40 8.14 -10.79
CA LEU A 66 4.25 8.38 -9.63
C LEU A 66 3.47 8.24 -8.31
N VAL A 67 2.27 8.80 -8.22
CA VAL A 67 1.40 8.66 -7.04
C VAL A 67 1.06 7.20 -6.79
N TYR A 68 0.66 6.45 -7.82
CA TYR A 68 0.38 5.03 -7.70
C TYR A 68 1.61 4.24 -7.26
N SER A 69 2.79 4.50 -7.84
CA SER A 69 4.04 3.85 -7.42
C SER A 69 4.38 4.16 -5.96
N ALA A 70 4.24 5.41 -5.53
CA ALA A 70 4.47 5.80 -4.15
C ALA A 70 3.50 5.08 -3.19
N MET A 71 2.24 4.92 -3.60
CA MET A 71 1.21 4.21 -2.85
C MET A 71 1.51 2.73 -2.70
N VAL A 72 1.92 2.06 -3.78
CA VAL A 72 2.31 0.64 -3.74
C VAL A 72 3.46 0.43 -2.76
N VAL A 73 4.53 1.22 -2.89
CA VAL A 73 5.71 1.11 -2.03
C VAL A 73 5.35 1.39 -0.58
N ALA A 74 4.58 2.43 -0.30
CA ALA A 74 4.16 2.76 1.06
C ALA A 74 3.29 1.66 1.69
N THR A 75 2.39 1.05 0.91
CA THR A 75 1.50 -0.02 1.39
C THR A 75 2.27 -1.28 1.75
N VAL A 76 3.15 -1.74 0.84
CA VAL A 76 3.99 -2.93 1.07
C VAL A 76 4.90 -2.72 2.28
N TYR A 77 5.54 -1.55 2.37
CA TYR A 77 6.37 -1.21 3.52
C TYR A 77 5.58 -1.18 4.83
N GLN A 78 4.38 -0.60 4.82
CA GLN A 78 3.55 -0.52 6.02
C GLN A 78 3.09 -1.90 6.48
N ILE A 79 2.68 -2.79 5.56
CA ILE A 79 2.30 -4.17 5.89
C ILE A 79 3.49 -4.90 6.52
N TRP A 80 4.67 -4.80 5.91
CA TRP A 80 5.90 -5.38 6.46
C TRP A 80 6.20 -4.84 7.86
N LYS A 81 6.09 -3.53 8.05
CA LYS A 81 6.32 -2.88 9.35
C LYS A 81 5.34 -3.41 10.40
N ILE A 82 4.05 -3.48 10.10
CA ILE A 82 3.03 -3.96 11.05
C ILE A 82 3.27 -5.43 11.40
N ARG A 83 3.58 -6.27 10.42
CA ARG A 83 3.93 -7.67 10.68
C ARG A 83 5.13 -7.78 11.63
N ASN A 84 6.13 -6.92 11.48
CA ASN A 84 7.26 -6.89 12.40
C ASN A 84 6.91 -6.34 13.79
N GLU A 85 6.01 -5.36 13.89
CA GLU A 85 5.49 -4.91 15.18
C GLU A 85 4.74 -6.03 15.92
N VAL A 86 4.00 -6.87 15.20
CA VAL A 86 3.38 -8.07 15.78
C VAL A 86 4.44 -9.07 16.22
N LEU A 87 5.43 -9.36 15.36
CA LEU A 87 6.50 -10.31 15.66
C LEU A 87 7.32 -9.93 16.92
N TRP A 88 7.71 -8.66 17.03
CA TRP A 88 8.67 -8.23 18.03
C TRP A 88 8.05 -7.59 19.27
N ASN A 89 6.87 -6.97 19.11
CA ASN A 89 6.23 -6.17 20.16
C ASN A 89 4.82 -6.65 20.50
N ASP A 90 4.36 -7.78 19.92
CA ASP A 90 3.00 -8.34 20.06
C ASP A 90 1.89 -7.29 19.84
N LYS A 91 2.15 -6.36 18.92
CA LYS A 91 1.30 -5.19 18.70
C LYS A 91 0.66 -5.23 17.33
N LEU A 92 -0.60 -5.64 17.28
CA LEU A 92 -1.41 -5.56 16.07
C LEU A 92 -1.97 -4.14 15.88
N ILE A 93 -1.61 -3.52 14.77
CA ILE A 93 -2.16 -2.23 14.34
C ILE A 93 -3.38 -2.49 13.48
N THR A 94 -4.48 -1.76 13.69
CA THR A 94 -5.70 -1.91 12.89
C THR A 94 -5.50 -1.42 11.45
N PRO A 95 -6.21 -2.00 10.46
CA PRO A 95 -6.14 -1.58 9.07
C PRO A 95 -6.32 -0.07 8.88
N ASP A 96 -7.31 0.54 9.55
CA ASP A 96 -7.60 1.97 9.45
C ASP A 96 -6.40 2.84 9.88
N ARG A 97 -5.74 2.47 10.98
CA ARG A 97 -4.55 3.17 11.45
C ARG A 97 -3.37 2.97 10.51
N GLY A 98 -3.18 1.76 9.99
CA GLY A 98 -2.17 1.48 8.98
C GLY A 98 -2.38 2.29 7.70
N ILE A 99 -3.61 2.40 7.23
CA ILE A 99 -3.97 3.18 6.04
C ILE A 99 -3.74 4.67 6.26
N LYS A 100 -4.08 5.21 7.45
CA LYS A 100 -3.79 6.60 7.77
C LYS A 100 -2.28 6.89 7.64
N GLN A 101 -1.44 6.00 8.16
CA GLN A 101 0.02 6.12 8.03
C GLN A 101 0.48 6.03 6.56
N ILE A 102 -0.10 5.14 5.75
CA ILE A 102 0.19 5.06 4.31
C ILE A 102 -0.15 6.38 3.60
N LYS A 103 -1.35 6.93 3.86
CA LYS A 103 -1.79 8.21 3.27
C LYS A 103 -0.85 9.34 3.66
N ASP A 104 -0.45 9.42 4.93
CA ASP A 104 0.48 10.46 5.41
C ASP A 104 1.86 10.35 4.74
N ILE A 105 2.42 9.14 4.65
CA ILE A 105 3.70 8.87 3.97
C ILE A 105 3.64 9.33 2.52
N VAL A 106 2.57 8.98 1.81
CA VAL A 106 2.43 9.33 0.39
C VAL A 106 2.21 10.82 0.19
N LYS A 107 1.34 11.44 1.01
CA LYS A 107 1.12 12.89 0.94
C LYS A 107 2.42 13.67 1.18
N ASN A 108 3.22 13.25 2.13
CA ASN A 108 4.52 13.85 2.42
C ASN A 108 5.52 13.63 1.28
N ARG A 109 5.59 12.40 0.71
CA ARG A 109 6.45 12.13 -0.45
C ARG A 109 6.08 12.98 -1.65
N ILE A 110 4.79 13.10 -1.97
CA ILE A 110 4.34 13.87 -3.14
C ILE A 110 4.55 15.37 -2.96
N ARG A 111 4.31 15.91 -1.75
CA ARG A 111 4.59 17.32 -1.44
C ARG A 111 6.07 17.68 -1.68
N ASN A 112 6.97 16.76 -1.37
CA ASN A 112 8.42 16.97 -1.55
C ASN A 112 8.87 16.82 -3.00
N ILE A 113 7.99 16.42 -3.93
CA ILE A 113 8.31 16.35 -5.35
C ILE A 113 7.92 17.68 -6.00
N ASN A 114 8.84 18.26 -6.77
CA ASN A 114 8.68 19.58 -7.37
C ASN A 114 7.41 19.66 -8.24
N SER A 115 6.37 20.26 -7.68
CA SER A 115 5.01 20.28 -8.23
C SER A 115 4.85 21.18 -9.45
N THR A 116 5.84 22.02 -9.75
CA THR A 116 5.82 22.94 -10.90
C THR A 116 5.82 22.22 -12.25
N LYS A 117 6.27 20.97 -12.29
CA LYS A 117 6.36 20.14 -13.51
C LYS A 117 5.05 19.45 -13.93
N TYR A 118 3.98 19.56 -13.13
CA TYR A 118 2.73 18.81 -13.37
C TYR A 118 1.57 19.71 -13.80
N SER A 119 0.66 19.13 -14.60
CA SER A 119 -0.50 19.84 -15.15
C SER A 119 -1.46 20.32 -14.05
N LEU A 120 -2.28 21.34 -14.34
CA LEU A 120 -3.32 21.80 -13.42
C LEU A 120 -4.36 20.72 -13.13
N VAL A 121 -4.68 19.89 -14.11
CA VAL A 121 -5.60 18.75 -13.96
C VAL A 121 -5.05 17.73 -12.96
N ASP A 122 -3.75 17.42 -13.03
CA ASP A 122 -3.07 16.52 -12.10
C ASP A 122 -3.05 17.07 -10.67
N LYS A 123 -2.82 18.38 -10.52
CA LYS A 123 -2.85 19.07 -9.21
C LYS A 123 -4.25 19.06 -8.61
N CYS A 124 -5.28 19.38 -9.41
CA CYS A 124 -6.67 19.36 -8.98
C CYS A 124 -7.09 17.94 -8.55
N TRP A 125 -6.76 16.93 -9.35
CA TRP A 125 -6.99 15.53 -9.00
C TRP A 125 -6.36 15.16 -7.66
N TYR A 126 -5.10 15.53 -7.41
CA TYR A 126 -4.42 15.21 -6.16
C TYR A 126 -4.93 16.00 -4.95
N ASN A 127 -5.33 17.26 -5.13
CA ASN A 127 -5.91 18.06 -4.05
C ASN A 127 -7.27 17.53 -3.59
N ASN A 128 -7.96 16.76 -4.44
CA ASN A 128 -9.23 16.11 -4.12
C ASN A 128 -9.06 14.72 -3.46
N LEU A 129 -7.83 14.28 -3.15
CA LEU A 129 -7.50 13.04 -2.42
C LEU A 129 -7.33 13.28 -0.90
#